data_AF-A0A8H4LQS6-F1
#
_entry.id   AF-A0A8H4LQS6-F1
#
_cell.length_a   1.000
_cell.length_b   1.000
_cell.length_c   1.000
_cell.angle_alpha   90.00
_cell.angle_beta   90.00
_cell.angle_gamma   90.00
#
_symmetry.space_group_name_H-M   'P 1'
#
loop_
_entity.id
_entity.type
_entity.pdbx_description
1 polymer ?
#
loop_
_entity_poly.entity_id
_entity_poly.type
_entity_poly.pdbx_seq_one_letter_code
_entity_poly.pdbx_strand_id
1 'polypeptide(L)'
;MVRPQVLSALLSLVAQGVYAHPYPSHYPPATSPAHSAHFTDKLGAVACENEICSTIGINVLRSGGNAADAMVATVFCVGTVAMYHSGIGGGGFMLVHKSTGRHGGSPYEFIDFRETAPGAAKEDMFKENVNASLYGGQASGVPGELRGLEHLHKNYGRLPWADLVKPAINVARYGFPVHADLVKFMKTTYTKSENESFLVTDPAWSIDFAPSGSLLKLGEKITRKRYADFLEEIALHGPDVFYEGAFAEATIKALKEKDGIMTTADLKNYSVVVREPSQINYRGGKITSGSAPSSGAVAATVMNILSGYDFIGDSSRVNESTHLIDEAMKFGYGMRTELGDPSFLKGLTEYQKQMMSNGTAKEVRSKITGKPLQLKDYDPNGLESLDTPGTSHLVAMDNSGLAISLTTTVNLIFGSRVMVPETGVVMNDEMNDFSIPGESNAFGYIPSEANFIRPGKRPLSSISTSIVERPDGTVSLVTGSAGGSRIITATLQVMLNVLEKNMTAHDALAAPRLHDQLVPQQITFEYAFDNSTVAYLKEIGCNVTWVAPGQSTAQALRRLVNGSFDAAGEPRQPNSGGFAT
;
A
#
# COMPACT_ATOMS: atom_id res chain seq x y z
N MET A 1 -48.61 -37.69 67.33
CA MET A 1 -49.62 -37.31 66.32
C MET A 1 -49.45 -35.80 66.08
N VAL A 2 -49.36 -35.24 64.87
CA VAL A 2 -49.62 -35.77 63.51
C VAL A 2 -48.48 -35.38 62.53
N ARG A 3 -48.25 -36.18 61.49
CA ARG A 3 -47.51 -35.90 60.22
C ARG A 3 -48.55 -36.09 59.08
N PRO A 4 -48.46 -35.47 57.88
CA PRO A 4 -47.32 -35.72 56.96
C PRO A 4 -47.03 -34.67 55.83
N GLN A 5 -46.00 -34.94 54.99
CA GLN A 5 -45.92 -34.66 53.51
C GLN A 5 -45.99 -33.16 53.04
N VAL A 6 -45.59 -32.69 51.84
CA VAL A 6 -44.89 -33.16 50.59
C VAL A 6 -44.25 -31.89 49.93
N LEU A 7 -43.31 -31.83 48.96
CA LEU A 7 -42.74 -32.72 47.93
C LEU A 7 -41.21 -32.50 47.77
N SER A 8 -40.60 -33.00 46.69
CA SER A 8 -39.19 -32.82 46.28
C SER A 8 -38.97 -31.72 45.23
N ALA A 9 -37.74 -31.18 45.15
CA ALA A 9 -37.08 -30.78 43.89
C ALA A 9 -35.55 -30.81 44.05
N LEU A 10 -34.83 -31.41 43.09
CA LEU A 10 -33.38 -31.22 42.94
C LEU A 10 -33.15 -30.06 41.96
N LEU A 11 -32.09 -29.27 42.17
CA LEU A 11 -31.36 -28.66 41.06
C LEU A 11 -29.88 -28.49 41.44
N SER A 12 -28.99 -29.16 40.73
CA SER A 12 -27.54 -29.02 40.91
C SER A 12 -27.04 -27.82 40.12
N LEU A 13 -26.57 -26.76 40.79
CA LEU A 13 -25.92 -25.64 40.12
C LEU A 13 -24.40 -25.84 40.10
N VAL A 14 -23.86 -26.18 38.94
CA VAL A 14 -22.40 -26.29 38.74
C VAL A 14 -21.82 -24.89 38.65
N ALA A 15 -21.05 -24.49 39.67
CA ALA A 15 -20.29 -23.26 39.64
C ALA A 15 -19.09 -23.40 38.68
N GLN A 16 -19.28 -23.07 37.41
CA GLN A 16 -18.18 -22.90 36.47
C GLN A 16 -17.40 -21.64 36.85
N GLY A 17 -16.22 -21.84 37.46
CA GLY A 17 -15.29 -20.74 37.74
C GLY A 17 -14.78 -20.13 36.44
N VAL A 18 -14.82 -18.80 36.35
CA VAL A 18 -14.23 -18.06 35.22
C VAL A 18 -12.71 -18.16 35.33
N TYR A 19 -12.10 -19.07 34.58
CA TYR A 19 -10.66 -19.18 34.43
C TYR A 19 -10.13 -18.01 33.59
N ALA A 20 -9.82 -16.90 34.26
CA ALA A 20 -8.98 -15.85 33.68
C ALA A 20 -7.56 -16.41 33.52
N HIS A 21 -7.19 -16.82 32.30
CA HIS A 21 -5.84 -17.28 32.00
C HIS A 21 -4.84 -16.11 32.12
N PRO A 22 -3.76 -16.25 32.92
CA PRO A 22 -2.73 -15.22 33.00
C PRO A 22 -1.86 -15.25 31.73
N TYR A 23 -1.54 -14.07 31.19
CA TYR A 23 -0.56 -13.92 30.12
C TYR A 23 0.83 -14.42 30.58
N PRO A 24 1.53 -15.26 29.81
CA PRO A 24 2.87 -15.75 30.16
C PRO A 24 3.92 -14.63 29.99
N SER A 25 4.25 -13.94 31.08
CA SER A 25 5.10 -12.75 31.09
C SER A 25 6.61 -13.05 31.13
N HIS A 26 7.15 -13.76 30.13
CA HIS A 26 8.59 -13.96 29.96
C HIS A 26 9.05 -13.89 28.50
N TYR A 27 9.65 -12.78 28.10
CA TYR A 27 10.43 -12.65 26.87
C TYR A 27 11.93 -12.81 27.18
N PRO A 28 12.66 -13.78 26.58
CA PRO A 28 14.11 -13.78 26.60
C PRO A 28 14.67 -12.70 25.64
N PRO A 29 15.81 -12.06 25.94
CA PRO A 29 16.43 -11.11 25.04
C PRO A 29 17.08 -11.84 23.85
N ALA A 30 16.75 -11.43 22.63
CA ALA A 30 17.49 -11.84 21.43
C ALA A 30 18.84 -11.09 21.40
N THR A 31 19.95 -11.81 21.32
CA THR A 31 21.31 -11.23 21.33
C THR A 31 22.10 -11.60 20.09
N SER A 32 22.48 -10.59 19.29
CA SER A 32 23.64 -10.68 18.40
C SER A 32 24.31 -9.29 18.28
N PRO A 33 25.63 -9.17 18.51
CA PRO A 33 26.37 -7.90 18.42
C PRO A 33 26.99 -7.68 17.02
N ALA A 34 27.40 -6.48 16.61
CA ALA A 34 27.10 -5.12 17.07
C ALA A 34 27.65 -4.09 16.05
N HIS A 35 27.10 -2.87 16.06
CA HIS A 35 27.83 -1.65 15.67
C HIS A 35 27.36 -0.49 16.57
N SER A 36 27.87 -0.46 17.81
CA SER A 36 27.36 0.41 18.87
C SER A 36 28.03 1.78 18.91
N ALA A 37 27.42 2.76 18.24
CA ALA A 37 27.37 4.12 18.79
C ALA A 37 26.14 4.20 19.71
N HIS A 38 26.25 4.80 20.90
CA HIS A 38 25.14 4.88 21.86
C HIS A 38 24.10 5.95 21.50
N PHE A 39 23.46 5.80 20.34
CA PHE A 39 22.11 6.30 20.15
C PHE A 39 21.15 5.28 20.76
N THR A 40 20.13 5.74 21.47
CA THR A 40 19.01 4.87 21.84
C THR A 40 17.97 4.99 20.74
N ASP A 41 17.67 3.88 20.05
CA ASP A 41 16.72 3.80 18.92
C ASP A 41 15.27 4.09 19.34
N LYS A 42 15.04 5.34 19.75
CA LYS A 42 13.91 5.87 20.54
C LYS A 42 13.56 7.32 20.16
N LEU A 43 14.15 7.87 19.11
CA LEU A 43 13.65 9.09 18.44
C LEU A 43 12.58 8.71 17.42
N GLY A 44 12.86 7.71 16.59
CA GLY A 44 11.92 7.22 15.58
C GLY A 44 12.53 6.19 14.63
N ALA A 45 11.77 5.83 13.60
CA ALA A 45 12.18 4.90 12.56
C ALA A 45 11.52 5.22 11.22
N VAL A 46 12.15 4.78 10.13
CA VAL A 46 11.69 4.92 8.74
C VAL A 46 12.05 3.65 7.97
N ALA A 47 11.13 3.15 7.14
CA ALA A 47 11.43 2.11 6.15
C ALA A 47 10.74 2.38 4.81
N CYS A 48 11.50 2.17 3.73
CA CYS A 48 11.04 2.20 2.34
C CYS A 48 11.99 1.36 1.48
N GLU A 49 11.63 1.15 0.22
CA GLU A 49 12.38 0.33 -0.75
C GLU A 49 13.71 0.89 -1.26
N ASN A 50 14.15 2.05 -0.75
CA ASN A 50 15.45 2.59 -1.08
C ASN A 50 16.21 3.10 0.16
N GLU A 51 17.35 2.47 0.44
CA GLU A 51 18.22 2.78 1.57
C GLU A 51 18.68 4.24 1.64
N ILE A 52 18.86 4.92 0.49
CA ILE A 52 19.23 6.35 0.44
C ILE A 52 18.07 7.17 0.99
N CYS A 53 16.84 6.82 0.61
CA CYS A 53 15.63 7.55 1.01
C CYS A 53 15.26 7.28 2.48
N SER A 54 15.40 6.04 2.97
CA SER A 54 15.26 5.74 4.40
C SER A 54 16.35 6.44 5.24
N THR A 55 17.59 6.51 4.73
CA THR A 55 18.68 7.26 5.38
C THR A 55 18.38 8.75 5.46
N ILE A 56 17.79 9.34 4.41
CA ILE A 56 17.33 10.74 4.40
C ILE A 56 16.27 10.98 5.48
N GLY A 57 15.24 10.12 5.57
CA GLY A 57 14.19 10.25 6.60
C GLY A 57 14.73 10.16 8.03
N ILE A 58 15.66 9.23 8.28
CA ILE A 58 16.37 9.11 9.57
C ILE A 58 17.20 10.34 9.89
N ASN A 59 17.90 10.92 8.91
CA ASN A 59 18.68 12.13 9.12
C ASN A 59 17.79 13.36 9.37
N VAL A 60 16.56 13.39 8.84
CA VAL A 60 15.54 14.39 9.20
C VAL A 60 15.09 14.23 10.66
N LEU A 61 14.81 13.01 11.13
CA LEU A 61 14.50 12.75 12.55
C LEU A 61 15.66 13.18 13.47
N ARG A 62 16.90 12.83 13.12
CA ARG A 62 18.12 13.25 13.85
C ARG A 62 18.33 14.78 13.86
N SER A 63 17.83 15.47 12.83
CA SER A 63 17.85 16.93 12.73
C SER A 63 16.72 17.61 13.53
N GLY A 64 15.92 16.85 14.27
CA GLY A 64 14.82 17.35 15.09
C GLY A 64 13.48 17.42 14.36
N GLY A 65 13.38 16.91 13.14
CA GLY A 65 12.09 16.65 12.49
C GLY A 65 11.31 15.52 13.15
N ASN A 66 10.06 15.34 12.73
CA ASN A 66 9.16 14.30 13.20
C ASN A 66 8.82 13.30 12.08
N ALA A 67 7.93 12.34 12.33
CA ALA A 67 7.59 11.31 11.34
C ALA A 67 6.97 11.88 10.04
N ALA A 68 6.27 13.02 10.09
CA ALA A 68 5.74 13.68 8.90
C ALA A 68 6.85 14.38 8.10
N ASP A 69 7.77 15.09 8.77
CA ASP A 69 8.96 15.67 8.12
C ASP A 69 9.78 14.58 7.40
N ALA A 70 10.02 13.47 8.10
CA ALA A 70 10.78 12.34 7.58
C ALA A 70 10.09 11.68 6.39
N MET A 71 8.77 11.45 6.47
CA MET A 71 7.98 10.89 5.38
C MET A 71 8.04 11.78 4.13
N VAL A 72 7.86 13.09 4.27
CA VAL A 72 7.92 14.03 3.14
C VAL A 72 9.28 13.97 2.44
N ALA A 73 10.38 14.03 3.19
CA ALA A 73 11.73 13.97 2.62
C ALA A 73 12.06 12.61 1.96
N THR A 74 11.57 11.51 2.54
CA THR A 74 11.74 10.17 1.97
C THR A 74 10.92 9.98 0.69
N VAL A 75 9.66 10.46 0.61
CA VAL A 75 8.84 10.36 -0.62
C VAL A 75 9.48 11.16 -1.77
N PHE A 76 9.92 12.40 -1.54
CA PHE A 76 10.63 13.18 -2.56
C PHE A 76 11.90 12.47 -3.06
N CYS A 77 12.61 11.75 -2.19
CA CYS A 77 13.73 10.90 -2.60
C CYS A 77 13.26 9.70 -3.44
N VAL A 78 12.18 9.00 -3.05
CA VAL A 78 11.63 7.86 -3.81
C VAL A 78 11.23 8.30 -5.22
N GLY A 79 10.50 9.41 -5.38
CA GLY A 79 10.18 10.00 -6.70
C GLY A 79 11.41 10.47 -7.50
N THR A 80 12.56 10.64 -6.83
CA THR A 80 13.84 10.94 -7.48
C THR A 80 14.56 9.69 -7.99
N VAL A 81 14.71 8.66 -7.15
CA VAL A 81 15.56 7.47 -7.43
C VAL A 81 14.81 6.29 -8.00
N ALA A 82 13.52 6.18 -7.68
CA ALA A 82 12.62 5.08 -8.03
C ALA A 82 11.42 5.58 -8.84
N MET A 83 11.62 6.62 -9.66
CA MET A 83 10.61 7.24 -10.55
C MET A 83 9.87 6.27 -11.50
N TYR A 84 10.34 5.03 -11.63
CA TYR A 84 9.72 3.97 -12.39
C TYR A 84 8.46 3.39 -11.73
N HIS A 85 8.12 3.72 -10.49
CA HIS A 85 6.85 3.30 -9.87
C HIS A 85 6.20 4.30 -8.90
N SER A 86 6.77 5.49 -8.66
CA SER A 86 6.19 6.54 -7.81
C SER A 86 6.79 7.93 -8.05
N GLY A 87 6.10 8.97 -7.59
CA GLY A 87 6.58 10.36 -7.56
C GLY A 87 5.50 11.38 -7.93
N ILE A 88 5.88 12.66 -7.95
CA ILE A 88 4.94 13.80 -8.00
C ILE A 88 4.02 13.89 -9.24
N GLY A 89 4.25 13.07 -10.26
CA GLY A 89 3.35 12.91 -11.42
C GLY A 89 2.30 11.81 -11.26
N GLY A 90 2.16 11.22 -10.06
CA GLY A 90 1.10 10.29 -9.66
C GLY A 90 0.46 10.65 -8.31
N GLY A 91 0.09 9.65 -7.52
CA GLY A 91 -0.72 9.82 -6.31
C GLY A 91 -0.85 8.55 -5.46
N GLY A 92 -1.86 8.49 -4.60
CA GLY A 92 -2.02 7.39 -3.65
C GLY A 92 -2.74 7.76 -2.35
N PHE A 93 -2.35 7.13 -1.25
CA PHE A 93 -3.04 7.25 0.04
C PHE A 93 -2.06 7.23 1.23
N MET A 94 -2.40 7.92 2.31
CA MET A 94 -1.70 7.80 3.58
C MET A 94 -2.66 7.73 4.77
N LEU A 95 -2.35 6.85 5.71
CA LEU A 95 -2.99 6.75 7.01
C LEU A 95 -2.07 7.33 8.08
N VAL A 96 -2.51 8.40 8.73
CA VAL A 96 -1.80 9.09 9.81
C VAL A 96 -2.46 8.77 11.14
N HIS A 97 -1.71 8.20 12.08
CA HIS A 97 -2.04 8.18 13.51
C HIS A 97 -1.42 9.40 14.20
N LYS A 98 -2.23 10.19 14.91
CA LYS A 98 -1.85 11.48 15.50
C LYS A 98 -0.98 11.28 16.76
N SER A 99 -0.05 12.20 16.98
CA SER A 99 0.80 12.22 18.19
C SER A 99 -0.01 12.24 19.48
N THR A 100 0.42 11.48 20.49
CA THR A 100 -0.21 11.48 21.82
C THR A 100 -0.27 12.91 22.40
N GLY A 101 -1.46 13.34 22.82
CA GLY A 101 -1.72 14.70 23.33
C GLY A 101 -2.40 15.68 22.36
N ARG A 102 -2.58 15.36 21.07
CA ARG A 102 -3.52 16.10 20.20
C ARG A 102 -4.97 15.74 20.56
N HIS A 103 -5.48 16.33 21.64
CA HIS A 103 -6.82 16.04 22.19
C HIS A 103 -7.95 16.67 21.38
N GLY A 104 -8.63 15.88 20.55
CA GLY A 104 -9.87 16.26 19.88
C GLY A 104 -10.09 15.53 18.54
N GLY A 105 -11.32 15.03 18.32
CA GLY A 105 -11.69 14.31 17.10
C GLY A 105 -11.12 12.88 17.03
N SER A 106 -11.14 12.28 15.82
CA SER A 106 -10.55 10.97 15.57
C SER A 106 -9.02 11.02 15.76
N PRO A 107 -8.39 10.03 16.42
CA PRO A 107 -6.93 9.94 16.54
C PRO A 107 -6.24 9.59 15.21
N TYR A 108 -7.01 9.29 14.16
CA TYR A 108 -6.50 9.05 12.81
C TYR A 108 -6.93 10.13 11.82
N GLU A 109 -6.26 10.14 10.68
CA GLU A 109 -6.65 10.85 9.47
C GLU A 109 -6.25 9.98 8.27
N PHE A 110 -7.19 9.68 7.36
CA PHE A 110 -6.91 8.98 6.12
C PHE A 110 -6.99 9.97 4.97
N ILE A 111 -5.85 10.27 4.36
CA ILE A 111 -5.70 11.28 3.32
C ILE A 111 -5.64 10.57 1.97
N ASP A 112 -6.69 10.75 1.19
CA ASP A 112 -6.80 10.33 -0.21
C ASP A 112 -6.18 11.42 -1.09
N PHE A 113 -5.01 11.11 -1.64
CA PHE A 113 -4.32 11.88 -2.67
C PHE A 113 -4.24 11.08 -3.98
N ARG A 114 -5.22 10.21 -4.23
CA ARG A 114 -5.37 9.44 -5.46
C ARG A 114 -5.77 10.37 -6.60
N GLU A 115 -5.28 10.06 -7.78
CA GLU A 115 -5.51 10.81 -9.00
C GLU A 115 -7.01 10.81 -9.36
N THR A 116 -7.47 11.94 -9.90
CA THR A 116 -8.83 12.07 -10.43
C THR A 116 -8.81 11.98 -11.95
N ALA A 117 -9.82 11.33 -12.54
CA ALA A 117 -10.04 11.41 -13.98
C ALA A 117 -10.24 12.87 -14.44
N PRO A 118 -9.57 13.33 -15.52
CA PRO A 118 -9.74 14.70 -16.02
C PRO A 118 -11.20 15.05 -16.35
N GLY A 119 -11.54 16.33 -16.33
CA GLY A 119 -12.90 16.84 -16.58
C GLY A 119 -13.48 16.48 -17.96
N ALA A 120 -12.61 16.18 -18.93
CA ALA A 120 -12.97 15.72 -20.27
C ALA A 120 -13.11 14.19 -20.43
N ALA A 121 -12.87 13.41 -19.37
CA ALA A 121 -12.94 11.95 -19.43
C ALA A 121 -14.37 11.44 -19.68
N LYS A 122 -14.50 10.27 -20.31
CA LYS A 122 -15.79 9.62 -20.60
C LYS A 122 -15.77 8.19 -20.10
N GLU A 123 -16.95 7.66 -19.79
CA GLU A 123 -17.13 6.27 -19.36
C GLU A 123 -16.49 5.26 -20.34
N ASP A 124 -16.60 5.55 -21.64
CA ASP A 124 -16.36 4.63 -22.75
C ASP A 124 -15.08 4.92 -23.55
N MET A 125 -14.24 5.87 -23.09
CA MET A 125 -13.12 6.40 -23.87
C MET A 125 -12.04 5.37 -24.28
N PHE A 126 -11.99 4.20 -23.63
CA PHE A 126 -11.01 3.15 -23.92
C PHE A 126 -11.58 1.90 -24.62
N LYS A 127 -12.89 1.81 -24.88
CA LYS A 127 -13.50 0.61 -25.49
C LYS A 127 -12.86 0.25 -26.84
N GLU A 128 -12.68 1.25 -27.71
CA GLU A 128 -12.07 1.07 -29.03
C GLU A 128 -10.54 0.88 -28.98
N ASN A 129 -9.88 1.16 -27.84
CA ASN A 129 -8.44 1.02 -27.66
C ASN A 129 -8.03 0.96 -26.18
N VAL A 130 -8.04 -0.25 -25.60
CA VAL A 130 -7.63 -0.47 -24.20
C VAL A 130 -6.19 -0.01 -23.93
N ASN A 131 -5.28 -0.04 -24.92
CA ASN A 131 -3.89 0.41 -24.72
C ASN A 131 -3.75 1.91 -24.43
N ALA A 132 -4.78 2.74 -24.73
CA ALA A 132 -4.80 4.15 -24.37
C ALA A 132 -5.05 4.40 -22.88
N SER A 133 -5.48 3.39 -22.12
CA SER A 133 -5.51 3.43 -20.66
C SER A 133 -4.13 3.24 -20.03
N LEU A 134 -3.22 2.53 -20.74
CA LEU A 134 -1.86 2.18 -20.30
C LEU A 134 -0.80 3.21 -20.73
N TYR A 135 -0.93 3.79 -21.93
CA TYR A 135 0.14 4.56 -22.56
C TYR A 135 -0.35 5.86 -23.20
N GLY A 136 0.47 6.89 -23.14
CA GLY A 136 0.16 8.24 -23.65
C GLY A 136 -0.66 9.08 -22.68
N GLY A 137 -0.94 10.33 -23.05
CA GLY A 137 -1.52 11.32 -22.15
C GLY A 137 -3.00 11.10 -21.80
N GLN A 138 -3.68 10.11 -22.38
CA GLN A 138 -5.04 9.71 -22.00
C GLN A 138 -5.07 8.80 -20.77
N ALA A 139 -3.97 8.07 -20.55
CA ALA A 139 -3.76 7.21 -19.40
C ALA A 139 -3.58 7.99 -18.08
N SER A 140 -3.12 9.24 -18.16
CA SER A 140 -2.77 10.03 -16.98
C SER A 140 -3.97 10.68 -16.29
N GLY A 141 -4.25 10.24 -15.06
CA GLY A 141 -5.07 10.94 -14.10
C GLY A 141 -4.36 12.18 -13.55
N VAL A 142 -5.12 13.10 -12.95
CA VAL A 142 -4.60 14.37 -12.40
C VAL A 142 -3.75 14.08 -11.14
N PRO A 143 -2.44 14.40 -11.11
CA PRO A 143 -1.55 13.94 -10.04
C PRO A 143 -1.82 14.56 -8.66
N GLY A 144 -1.82 13.72 -7.62
CA GLY A 144 -2.17 14.11 -6.25
C GLY A 144 -1.03 14.11 -5.24
N GLU A 145 0.09 13.41 -5.48
CA GLU A 145 1.16 13.21 -4.47
C GLU A 145 1.63 14.54 -3.85
N LEU A 146 1.87 15.57 -4.67
CA LEU A 146 2.42 16.83 -4.17
C LEU A 146 1.45 17.59 -3.25
N ARG A 147 0.13 17.53 -3.49
CA ARG A 147 -0.89 18.01 -2.52
C ARG A 147 -1.00 17.10 -1.30
N GLY A 148 -0.78 15.79 -1.43
CA GLY A 148 -0.69 14.85 -0.32
C GLY A 148 0.44 15.22 0.66
N LEU A 149 1.64 15.43 0.13
CA LEU A 149 2.81 15.87 0.91
C LEU A 149 2.63 17.27 1.49
N GLU A 150 2.00 18.19 0.75
CA GLU A 150 1.65 19.52 1.25
C GLU A 150 0.72 19.47 2.45
N HIS A 151 -0.36 18.68 2.36
CA HIS A 151 -1.34 18.53 3.44
C HIS A 151 -0.71 17.87 4.66
N LEU A 152 0.11 16.84 4.46
CA LEU A 152 0.88 16.21 5.53
C LEU A 152 1.82 17.22 6.22
N HIS A 153 2.60 17.98 5.44
CA HIS A 153 3.53 18.97 5.99
C HIS A 153 2.81 20.09 6.76
N LYS A 154 1.77 20.70 6.17
CA LYS A 154 1.03 21.81 6.81
C LYS A 154 0.34 21.42 8.12
N ASN A 155 -0.14 20.17 8.24
CA ASN A 155 -0.87 19.71 9.43
C ASN A 155 0.01 19.00 10.46
N TYR A 156 1.16 18.42 10.06
CA TYR A 156 1.96 17.54 10.91
C TYR A 156 3.47 17.84 10.92
N GLY A 157 4.03 18.53 9.92
CA GLY A 157 5.45 18.85 9.87
C GLY A 157 5.92 19.82 10.95
N ARG A 158 7.24 19.90 11.14
CA ARG A 158 7.94 20.78 12.09
C ARG A 158 9.09 21.55 11.44
N LEU A 159 9.75 21.00 10.43
CA LEU A 159 10.87 21.64 9.73
C LEU A 159 10.37 22.50 8.55
N PRO A 160 11.17 23.46 8.04
CA PRO A 160 10.83 24.19 6.83
C PRO A 160 10.70 23.27 5.62
N TRP A 161 9.66 23.47 4.79
CA TRP A 161 9.39 22.68 3.58
C TRP A 161 10.63 22.51 2.69
N ALA A 162 11.35 23.60 2.43
CA ALA A 162 12.56 23.59 1.60
C ALA A 162 13.64 22.63 2.11
N ASP A 163 13.82 22.49 3.43
CA ASP A 163 14.81 21.57 4.01
C ASP A 163 14.42 20.09 3.86
N LEU A 164 13.15 19.79 3.58
CA LEU A 164 12.65 18.44 3.30
C LEU A 164 12.74 18.07 1.82
N VAL A 165 12.61 19.04 0.91
CA VAL A 165 12.78 18.84 -0.55
C VAL A 165 14.27 18.79 -0.94
N LYS A 166 15.11 19.58 -0.26
CA LYS A 166 16.55 19.73 -0.55
C LYS A 166 17.39 18.44 -0.60
N PRO A 167 17.15 17.39 0.21
CA PRO A 167 17.80 16.10 0.04
C PRO A 167 17.54 15.48 -1.35
N ALA A 168 16.31 15.58 -1.86
CA ALA A 168 15.95 15.07 -3.18
C ALA A 168 16.54 15.94 -4.31
N ILE A 169 16.57 17.27 -4.18
CA ILE A 169 17.30 18.17 -5.09
C ILE A 169 18.76 17.72 -5.20
N ASN A 170 19.43 17.47 -4.07
CA ASN A 170 20.82 17.03 -4.05
C ASN A 170 21.01 15.68 -4.75
N VAL A 171 20.14 14.70 -4.50
CA VAL A 171 20.19 13.37 -5.15
C VAL A 171 19.93 13.47 -6.67
N ALA A 172 18.99 14.32 -7.10
CA ALA A 172 18.71 14.55 -8.52
C ALA A 172 19.84 15.31 -9.23
N ARG A 173 20.37 16.38 -8.61
CA ARG A 173 21.39 17.29 -9.17
C ARG A 173 22.78 16.67 -9.19
N TYR A 174 23.20 16.09 -8.07
CA TYR A 174 24.53 15.49 -7.90
C TYR A 174 24.55 13.99 -8.23
N GLY A 175 23.40 13.34 -8.39
CA GLY A 175 23.26 11.99 -8.91
C GLY A 175 23.49 10.87 -7.89
N PHE A 176 22.99 9.69 -8.25
CA PHE A 176 23.06 8.44 -7.48
C PHE A 176 23.57 7.29 -8.37
N PRO A 177 24.08 6.19 -7.81
CA PRO A 177 24.44 5.01 -8.60
C PRO A 177 23.17 4.35 -9.14
N VAL A 178 23.23 3.82 -10.36
CA VAL A 178 22.17 3.00 -10.93
C VAL A 178 22.09 1.68 -10.15
N HIS A 179 21.03 1.53 -9.38
CA HIS A 179 20.77 0.42 -8.45
C HIS A 179 20.31 -0.87 -9.16
N ALA A 180 20.39 -2.00 -8.46
CA ALA A 180 19.98 -3.30 -9.01
C ALA A 180 18.48 -3.35 -9.41
N ASP A 181 17.61 -2.71 -8.63
CA ASP A 181 16.18 -2.61 -8.97
C ASP A 181 15.94 -1.71 -10.18
N LEU A 182 16.64 -0.57 -10.30
CA LEU A 182 16.58 0.26 -11.50
C LEU A 182 17.03 -0.52 -12.76
N VAL A 183 18.10 -1.33 -12.67
CA VAL A 183 18.51 -2.23 -13.77
C VAL A 183 17.46 -3.29 -14.09
N LYS A 184 16.72 -3.80 -13.09
CA LYS A 184 15.61 -4.75 -13.27
C LYS A 184 14.44 -4.09 -14.02
N PHE A 185 14.03 -2.87 -13.65
CA PHE A 185 12.91 -2.17 -14.30
C PHE A 185 13.28 -1.54 -15.65
N MET A 186 14.51 -1.04 -15.85
CA MET A 186 14.95 -0.63 -17.20
C MET A 186 14.88 -1.80 -18.19
N LYS A 187 15.16 -3.04 -17.76
CA LYS A 187 15.03 -4.24 -18.63
C LYS A 187 13.60 -4.56 -19.04
N THR A 188 12.56 -4.14 -18.31
CA THR A 188 11.16 -4.38 -18.70
C THR A 188 10.66 -3.39 -19.75
N THR A 189 11.49 -2.42 -20.19
CA THR A 189 11.13 -1.43 -21.22
C THR A 189 11.45 -1.87 -22.65
N TYR A 190 12.22 -2.95 -22.83
CA TYR A 190 12.43 -3.58 -24.14
C TYR A 190 11.17 -4.39 -24.52
N THR A 191 10.62 -4.15 -25.70
CA THR A 191 9.51 -4.95 -26.21
C THR A 191 10.02 -6.24 -26.86
N LYS A 192 9.15 -7.23 -27.10
CA LYS A 192 9.53 -8.45 -27.85
C LYS A 192 9.64 -8.22 -29.36
N SER A 193 9.17 -7.06 -29.84
CA SER A 193 9.11 -6.66 -31.24
C SER A 193 10.25 -5.72 -31.65
N GLU A 194 10.84 -5.00 -30.69
CA GLU A 194 11.84 -3.97 -30.94
C GLU A 194 13.08 -4.25 -30.07
N ASN A 195 14.28 -4.26 -30.68
CA ASN A 195 15.55 -4.38 -29.95
C ASN A 195 15.94 -3.09 -29.19
N GLU A 196 15.02 -2.13 -29.07
CA GLU A 196 15.23 -0.80 -28.55
C GLU A 196 14.22 -0.49 -27.44
N SER A 197 14.52 0.53 -26.63
CA SER A 197 13.71 0.95 -25.49
C SER A 197 13.41 2.44 -25.60
N PHE A 198 12.21 2.86 -25.18
CA PHE A 198 11.85 4.28 -25.10
C PHE A 198 12.78 5.09 -24.19
N LEU A 199 13.44 4.44 -23.21
CA LEU A 199 14.48 5.05 -22.37
C LEU A 199 15.77 5.42 -23.14
N VAL A 200 15.90 4.94 -24.38
CA VAL A 200 17.00 5.26 -25.32
C VAL A 200 16.49 6.11 -26.49
N THR A 201 15.30 5.80 -27.02
CA THR A 201 14.80 6.40 -28.27
C THR A 201 13.97 7.67 -28.08
N ASP A 202 13.30 7.90 -26.94
CA ASP A 202 12.59 9.15 -26.67
C ASP A 202 13.53 10.15 -25.96
N PRO A 203 13.79 11.34 -26.55
CA PRO A 203 14.70 12.34 -25.97
C PRO A 203 14.32 12.83 -24.57
N ALA A 204 13.04 12.80 -24.19
CA ALA A 204 12.63 13.21 -22.84
C ALA A 204 13.18 12.26 -21.76
N TRP A 205 13.41 10.99 -22.12
CA TRP A 205 13.91 9.94 -21.24
C TRP A 205 15.44 9.75 -21.37
N SER A 206 15.97 9.71 -22.59
CA SER A 206 17.36 9.32 -22.83
C SER A 206 18.40 10.28 -22.26
N ILE A 207 18.04 11.54 -22.01
CA ILE A 207 18.88 12.53 -21.28
C ILE A 207 19.27 12.03 -19.88
N ASP A 208 18.40 11.28 -19.18
CA ASP A 208 18.67 10.75 -17.85
C ASP A 208 19.16 9.29 -17.88
N PHE A 209 18.50 8.44 -18.69
CA PHE A 209 18.72 6.99 -18.65
C PHE A 209 19.74 6.47 -19.68
N ALA A 210 20.00 7.22 -20.76
CA ALA A 210 20.89 6.82 -21.84
C ALA A 210 21.76 7.97 -22.41
N PRO A 211 22.41 8.82 -21.59
CA PRO A 211 23.09 10.04 -22.04
C PRO A 211 24.28 9.79 -23.00
N SER A 212 24.75 8.54 -23.11
CA SER A 212 25.77 8.08 -24.06
C SER A 212 25.18 7.24 -25.21
N GLY A 213 23.90 7.40 -25.54
CA GLY A 213 23.20 6.63 -26.59
C GLY A 213 22.97 5.15 -26.23
N SER A 214 23.12 4.79 -24.95
CA SER A 214 22.94 3.44 -24.42
C SER A 214 22.59 3.51 -22.94
N LEU A 215 21.76 2.57 -22.44
CA LEU A 215 21.30 2.56 -21.06
C LEU A 215 22.46 2.53 -20.05
N LEU A 216 22.33 3.33 -18.99
CA LEU A 216 23.23 3.30 -17.85
C LEU A 216 23.19 1.92 -17.16
N LYS A 217 24.35 1.45 -16.71
CA LYS A 217 24.57 0.11 -16.13
C LYS A 217 24.67 0.16 -14.61
N LEU A 218 24.59 -1.00 -13.96
CA LEU A 218 24.73 -1.14 -12.51
C LEU A 218 25.98 -0.39 -11.99
N GLY A 219 25.79 0.54 -11.06
CA GLY A 219 26.86 1.36 -10.48
C GLY A 219 27.34 2.54 -11.33
N GLU A 220 26.92 2.67 -12.59
CA GLU A 220 27.10 3.92 -13.35
C GLU A 220 26.21 5.03 -12.76
N LYS A 221 26.55 6.30 -13.00
CA LYS A 221 25.96 7.44 -12.29
C LYS A 221 24.84 8.09 -13.10
N ILE A 222 23.61 8.04 -12.59
CA ILE A 222 22.45 8.77 -13.14
C ILE A 222 22.31 10.14 -12.46
N THR A 223 21.91 11.16 -13.24
CA THR A 223 21.54 12.50 -12.74
C THR A 223 20.26 12.95 -13.45
N ARG A 224 19.32 13.58 -12.73
CA ARG A 224 18.05 14.09 -13.27
C ARG A 224 17.99 15.60 -13.09
N LYS A 225 18.85 16.33 -13.82
CA LYS A 225 19.16 17.74 -13.52
C LYS A 225 17.94 18.66 -13.59
N ARG A 226 17.14 18.59 -14.67
CA ARG A 226 15.88 19.34 -14.81
C ARG A 226 14.84 19.02 -13.73
N TYR A 227 14.85 17.80 -13.20
CA TYR A 227 14.01 17.42 -12.07
C TYR A 227 14.53 18.01 -10.76
N ALA A 228 15.85 18.14 -10.60
CA ALA A 228 16.43 18.91 -9.48
C ALA A 228 16.10 20.40 -9.56
N ASP A 229 16.18 20.99 -10.76
CA ASP A 229 15.80 22.38 -11.02
C ASP A 229 14.32 22.60 -10.68
N PHE A 230 13.43 21.70 -11.10
CA PHE A 230 12.01 21.78 -10.79
C PHE A 230 11.68 21.51 -9.30
N LEU A 231 12.40 20.60 -8.63
CA LEU A 231 12.29 20.43 -7.18
C LEU A 231 12.79 21.67 -6.41
N GLU A 232 13.72 22.45 -6.96
CA GLU A 232 14.20 23.70 -6.36
C GLU A 232 13.13 24.80 -6.44
N GLU A 233 12.39 24.90 -7.54
CA GLU A 233 11.17 25.73 -7.63
C GLU A 233 10.10 25.30 -6.62
N ILE A 234 9.83 23.99 -6.49
CA ILE A 234 8.91 23.44 -5.46
C ILE A 234 9.38 23.77 -4.04
N ALA A 235 10.69 23.80 -3.78
CA ALA A 235 11.25 24.15 -2.48
C ALA A 235 11.13 25.65 -2.15
N LEU A 236 11.32 26.52 -3.15
CA LEU A 236 11.33 27.99 -3.01
C LEU A 236 9.93 28.61 -3.03
N HIS A 237 9.03 28.08 -3.85
CA HIS A 237 7.71 28.66 -4.14
C HIS A 237 6.55 27.76 -3.75
N GLY A 238 6.83 26.51 -3.35
CA GLY A 238 5.85 25.57 -2.81
C GLY A 238 5.10 24.77 -3.89
N PRO A 239 4.19 23.87 -3.45
CA PRO A 239 3.43 22.95 -4.31
C PRO A 239 2.70 23.56 -5.50
N ASP A 240 2.24 24.82 -5.40
CA ASP A 240 1.45 25.48 -6.44
C ASP A 240 2.17 25.57 -7.79
N VAL A 241 3.52 25.55 -7.82
CA VAL A 241 4.28 25.60 -9.09
C VAL A 241 4.03 24.43 -10.02
N PHE A 242 3.59 23.26 -9.53
CA PHE A 242 3.21 22.13 -10.39
C PHE A 242 1.79 22.28 -10.95
N TYR A 243 0.90 22.91 -10.19
CA TYR A 243 -0.53 22.97 -10.48
C TYR A 243 -0.95 24.22 -11.25
N GLU A 244 -0.12 25.27 -11.26
CA GLU A 244 -0.38 26.54 -11.96
C GLU A 244 0.83 27.07 -12.75
N GLY A 245 0.57 27.99 -13.68
CA GLY A 245 1.61 28.67 -14.46
C GLY A 245 2.39 27.77 -15.43
N ALA A 246 3.63 28.17 -15.72
CA ALA A 246 4.40 27.62 -16.85
C ALA A 246 4.70 26.12 -16.76
N PHE A 247 4.89 25.55 -15.57
CA PHE A 247 5.14 24.11 -15.43
C PHE A 247 3.85 23.28 -15.56
N ALA A 248 2.70 23.82 -15.14
CA ALA A 248 1.40 23.23 -15.44
C ALA A 248 1.13 23.27 -16.95
N GLU A 249 1.42 24.40 -17.62
CA GLU A 249 1.32 24.51 -19.08
C GLU A 249 2.24 23.52 -19.82
N ALA A 250 3.50 23.36 -19.37
CA ALA A 250 4.44 22.37 -19.91
C ALA A 250 3.94 20.93 -19.71
N THR A 251 3.41 20.61 -18.54
CA THR A 251 2.84 19.28 -18.22
C THR A 251 1.66 18.95 -19.14
N ILE A 252 0.73 19.91 -19.32
CA ILE A 252 -0.44 19.75 -20.19
C ILE A 252 -0.06 19.69 -21.68
N LYS A 253 0.98 20.43 -22.10
CA LYS A 253 1.57 20.33 -23.44
C LYS A 253 2.12 18.92 -23.69
N ALA A 254 2.97 18.40 -22.80
CA ALA A 254 3.58 17.09 -22.93
C ALA A 254 2.55 15.94 -22.98
N LEU A 255 1.46 16.04 -22.20
CA LEU A 255 0.34 15.11 -22.29
C LEU A 255 -0.40 15.20 -23.64
N LYS A 256 -0.65 16.42 -24.14
CA LYS A 256 -1.37 16.64 -25.42
C LYS A 256 -0.56 16.24 -26.66
N GLU A 257 0.76 16.33 -26.60
CA GLU A 257 1.67 15.78 -27.62
C GLU A 257 1.64 14.24 -27.69
N LYS A 258 0.94 13.59 -26.76
CA LYS A 258 0.67 12.14 -26.70
C LYS A 258 -0.85 11.87 -26.53
N ASP A 259 -1.68 12.63 -27.23
CA ASP A 259 -3.17 12.52 -27.31
C ASP A 259 -3.97 12.79 -26.02
N GLY A 260 -3.34 13.36 -24.99
CA GLY A 260 -3.94 13.55 -23.66
C GLY A 260 -5.06 14.59 -23.55
N ILE A 261 -6.03 14.27 -22.69
CA ILE A 261 -7.27 15.05 -22.51
C ILE A 261 -7.23 16.06 -21.35
N MET A 262 -6.17 16.05 -20.52
CA MET A 262 -6.06 16.91 -19.34
C MET A 262 -5.90 18.39 -19.70
N THR A 263 -6.33 19.28 -18.80
CA THR A 263 -6.23 20.73 -18.91
C THR A 263 -5.57 21.34 -17.68
N THR A 264 -5.08 22.59 -17.79
CA THR A 264 -4.54 23.33 -16.64
C THR A 264 -5.61 23.63 -15.59
N ALA A 265 -6.89 23.63 -15.96
CA ALA A 265 -8.00 23.72 -15.02
C ALA A 265 -8.17 22.43 -14.20
N ASP A 266 -7.84 21.25 -14.75
CA ASP A 266 -7.88 20.00 -13.99
C ASP A 266 -6.79 19.99 -12.91
N LEU A 267 -5.56 20.37 -13.27
CA LEU A 267 -4.44 20.53 -12.32
C LEU A 267 -4.78 21.57 -11.22
N LYS A 268 -5.18 22.79 -11.60
CA LYS A 268 -5.48 23.88 -10.65
C LYS A 268 -6.61 23.54 -9.68
N ASN A 269 -7.59 22.74 -10.09
CA ASN A 269 -8.73 22.37 -9.25
C ASN A 269 -8.50 21.07 -8.44
N TYR A 270 -7.34 20.41 -8.55
CA TYR A 270 -7.08 19.20 -7.78
C TYR A 270 -6.96 19.48 -6.28
N SER A 271 -7.61 18.66 -5.46
CA SER A 271 -7.51 18.68 -4.00
C SER A 271 -7.57 17.28 -3.40
N VAL A 272 -6.80 17.05 -2.33
CA VAL A 272 -6.88 15.84 -1.51
C VAL A 272 -8.22 15.75 -0.78
N VAL A 273 -8.64 14.53 -0.44
CA VAL A 273 -9.86 14.28 0.36
C VAL A 273 -9.47 13.59 1.66
N VAL A 274 -9.84 14.19 2.79
CA VAL A 274 -9.76 13.51 4.09
C VAL A 274 -11.00 12.61 4.24
N ARG A 275 -10.79 11.33 4.54
CA ARG A 275 -11.84 10.32 4.72
C ARG A 275 -11.75 9.68 6.10
N GLU A 276 -12.86 9.10 6.57
CA GLU A 276 -12.87 8.27 7.77
C GLU A 276 -12.23 6.89 7.48
N PRO A 277 -11.27 6.42 8.29
CA PRO A 277 -10.58 5.17 8.04
C PRO A 277 -11.41 3.93 8.38
N SER A 278 -11.02 2.79 7.81
CA SER A 278 -11.52 1.47 8.18
C SER A 278 -10.97 1.07 9.55
N GLN A 279 -11.82 0.64 10.50
CA GLN A 279 -11.38 0.23 11.84
C GLN A 279 -12.08 -1.06 12.31
N ILE A 280 -11.30 -1.98 12.88
CA ILE A 280 -11.77 -3.18 13.57
C ILE A 280 -11.03 -3.38 14.91
N ASN A 281 -11.68 -4.03 15.87
CA ASN A 281 -11.02 -4.54 17.07
C ASN A 281 -10.35 -5.88 16.74
N TYR A 282 -9.12 -6.10 17.20
CA TYR A 282 -8.36 -7.33 16.94
C TYR A 282 -7.50 -7.71 18.15
N ARG A 283 -7.68 -8.92 18.69
CA ARG A 283 -6.97 -9.43 19.90
C ARG A 283 -6.96 -8.45 21.10
N GLY A 284 -8.04 -7.67 21.26
CA GLY A 284 -8.18 -6.64 22.30
C GLY A 284 -7.53 -5.29 21.98
N GLY A 285 -6.67 -5.22 20.95
CA GLY A 285 -6.21 -3.98 20.34
C GLY A 285 -7.10 -3.57 19.15
N LYS A 286 -6.57 -2.72 18.27
CA LYS A 286 -7.27 -2.22 17.07
C LYS A 286 -6.39 -2.32 15.83
N ILE A 287 -6.99 -2.62 14.68
CA ILE A 287 -6.38 -2.42 13.36
C ILE A 287 -7.14 -1.29 12.67
N THR A 288 -6.40 -0.28 12.23
CA THR A 288 -6.89 0.82 11.39
C THR A 288 -6.26 0.70 10.00
N SER A 289 -7.05 0.88 8.94
CA SER A 289 -6.61 0.82 7.55
C SER A 289 -7.33 1.87 6.69
N GLY A 290 -6.93 2.00 5.42
CA GLY A 290 -7.59 2.89 4.46
C GLY A 290 -9.05 2.52 4.19
N SER A 291 -9.84 3.51 3.74
CA SER A 291 -11.21 3.31 3.24
C SER A 291 -11.24 3.39 1.70
N ALA A 292 -12.34 2.96 1.08
CA ALA A 292 -12.57 3.15 -0.34
C ALA A 292 -12.33 4.64 -0.77
N PRO A 293 -11.69 4.91 -1.93
CA PRO A 293 -11.31 3.96 -2.98
C PRO A 293 -10.03 3.13 -2.71
N SER A 294 -9.43 3.18 -1.52
CA SER A 294 -8.42 2.19 -1.07
C SER A 294 -9.07 0.89 -0.58
N SER A 295 -8.38 -0.24 -0.76
CA SER A 295 -8.82 -1.57 -0.32
C SER A 295 -8.51 -1.89 1.15
N GLY A 296 -8.19 -0.91 2.00
CA GLY A 296 -7.93 -1.15 3.42
C GLY A 296 -9.13 -1.76 4.18
N ALA A 297 -10.36 -1.47 3.75
CA ALA A 297 -11.59 -2.12 4.25
C ALA A 297 -11.60 -3.64 3.99
N VAL A 298 -10.98 -4.09 2.89
CA VAL A 298 -10.85 -5.52 2.55
C VAL A 298 -9.87 -6.18 3.52
N ALA A 299 -8.71 -5.57 3.76
CA ALA A 299 -7.73 -6.08 4.73
C ALA A 299 -8.32 -6.14 6.15
N ALA A 300 -9.03 -5.09 6.59
CA ALA A 300 -9.74 -5.08 7.87
C ALA A 300 -10.81 -6.19 7.97
N THR A 301 -11.54 -6.46 6.87
CA THR A 301 -12.54 -7.53 6.80
C THR A 301 -11.90 -8.92 6.93
N VAL A 302 -10.83 -9.21 6.19
CA VAL A 302 -10.11 -10.49 6.29
C VAL A 302 -9.56 -10.69 7.71
N MET A 303 -8.97 -9.66 8.33
CA MET A 303 -8.55 -9.73 9.72
C MET A 303 -9.71 -9.98 10.69
N ASN A 304 -10.91 -9.42 10.47
CA ASN A 304 -12.07 -9.71 11.32
C ASN A 304 -12.68 -11.11 11.07
N ILE A 305 -12.54 -11.67 9.86
CA ILE A 305 -12.89 -13.09 9.59
C ILE A 305 -11.93 -14.00 10.37
N LEU A 306 -10.62 -13.70 10.35
CA LEU A 306 -9.60 -14.51 11.04
C LEU A 306 -9.61 -14.33 12.57
N SER A 307 -10.08 -13.19 13.09
CA SER A 307 -10.13 -12.90 14.54
C SER A 307 -10.86 -13.95 15.38
N GLY A 308 -11.81 -14.66 14.78
CA GLY A 308 -12.64 -15.70 15.42
C GLY A 308 -12.00 -17.09 15.52
N TYR A 309 -10.72 -17.24 15.17
CA TYR A 309 -9.97 -18.50 15.29
C TYR A 309 -8.70 -18.25 16.12
N ASP A 310 -8.53 -18.95 17.25
CA ASP A 310 -7.40 -18.72 18.18
C ASP A 310 -6.10 -19.45 17.81
N PHE A 311 -6.06 -20.11 16.64
CA PHE A 311 -4.95 -20.96 16.19
C PHE A 311 -4.29 -20.49 14.88
N ILE A 312 -4.56 -19.26 14.43
CA ILE A 312 -3.96 -18.73 13.17
C ILE A 312 -2.42 -18.59 13.27
N GLY A 313 -1.89 -18.43 14.50
CA GLY A 313 -0.45 -18.48 14.80
C GLY A 313 0.09 -19.88 15.15
N ASP A 314 -0.75 -20.90 15.26
CA ASP A 314 -0.35 -22.23 15.76
C ASP A 314 0.32 -23.06 14.65
N SER A 315 1.64 -23.26 14.77
CA SER A 315 2.43 -24.07 13.84
C SER A 315 1.96 -25.52 13.72
N SER A 316 1.29 -26.08 14.74
CA SER A 316 0.74 -27.44 14.67
C SER A 316 -0.48 -27.55 13.76
N ARG A 317 -1.12 -26.42 13.42
CA ARG A 317 -2.29 -26.31 12.53
C ARG A 317 -2.00 -25.45 11.30
N VAL A 318 -0.74 -25.34 10.89
CA VAL A 318 -0.30 -24.51 9.74
C VAL A 318 -1.12 -24.79 8.48
N ASN A 319 -1.35 -26.05 8.13
CA ASN A 319 -2.17 -26.49 7.00
C ASN A 319 -3.59 -25.90 7.02
N GLU A 320 -4.28 -26.04 8.15
CA GLU A 320 -5.66 -25.54 8.34
C GLU A 320 -5.69 -24.01 8.38
N SER A 321 -4.77 -23.37 9.10
CA SER A 321 -4.68 -21.90 9.15
C SER A 321 -4.42 -21.29 7.77
N THR A 322 -3.60 -21.94 6.93
CA THR A 322 -3.30 -21.47 5.57
C THR A 322 -4.53 -21.56 4.66
N HIS A 323 -5.33 -22.63 4.79
CA HIS A 323 -6.63 -22.74 4.12
C HIS A 323 -7.62 -21.65 4.59
N LEU A 324 -7.73 -21.42 5.90
CA LEU A 324 -8.60 -20.36 6.44
C LEU A 324 -8.19 -18.96 5.98
N ILE A 325 -6.89 -18.69 5.82
CA ILE A 325 -6.37 -17.43 5.28
C ILE A 325 -6.76 -17.27 3.81
N ASP A 326 -6.60 -18.31 2.98
CA ASP A 326 -7.00 -18.32 1.56
C ASP A 326 -8.51 -18.09 1.38
N GLU A 327 -9.35 -18.86 2.09
CA GLU A 327 -10.81 -18.70 2.06
C GLU A 327 -11.25 -17.30 2.50
N ALA A 328 -10.66 -16.78 3.59
CA ALA A 328 -10.95 -15.43 4.06
C ALA A 328 -10.51 -14.35 3.04
N MET A 329 -9.37 -14.52 2.37
CA MET A 329 -8.92 -13.64 1.28
C MET A 329 -9.93 -13.64 0.12
N LYS A 330 -10.36 -14.81 -0.37
CA LYS A 330 -11.34 -14.91 -1.47
C LYS A 330 -12.68 -14.24 -1.15
N PHE A 331 -13.19 -14.40 0.07
CA PHE A 331 -14.37 -13.62 0.52
C PHE A 331 -14.09 -12.11 0.59
N GLY A 332 -12.89 -11.70 1.00
CA GLY A 332 -12.46 -10.30 0.97
C GLY A 332 -12.45 -9.71 -0.44
N TYR A 333 -11.84 -10.40 -1.41
CA TYR A 333 -11.83 -9.96 -2.81
C TYR A 333 -13.22 -10.01 -3.46
N GLY A 334 -14.07 -10.98 -3.12
CA GLY A 334 -15.48 -10.99 -3.56
C GLY A 334 -16.28 -9.79 -3.06
N MET A 335 -15.98 -9.28 -1.87
CA MET A 335 -16.55 -8.02 -1.36
C MET A 335 -15.80 -6.76 -1.83
N ARG A 336 -14.65 -6.90 -2.51
CA ARG A 336 -13.90 -5.77 -3.08
C ARG A 336 -14.53 -5.24 -4.38
N THR A 337 -15.21 -6.10 -5.14
CA THR A 337 -15.70 -5.78 -6.50
C THR A 337 -16.78 -4.68 -6.53
N GLU A 338 -17.53 -4.56 -5.43
CA GLU A 338 -18.54 -3.51 -5.17
C GLU A 338 -17.93 -2.16 -4.73
N LEU A 339 -16.61 -2.06 -4.57
CA LEU A 339 -15.93 -0.83 -4.14
C LEU A 339 -15.61 0.12 -5.31
N GLY A 340 -15.48 1.40 -4.99
CA GLY A 340 -15.08 2.48 -5.89
C GLY A 340 -14.95 3.80 -5.12
N ASP A 341 -15.07 4.95 -5.77
CA ASP A 341 -15.02 6.25 -5.10
C ASP A 341 -16.32 6.53 -4.29
N PRO A 342 -16.26 6.69 -2.94
CA PRO A 342 -17.42 7.07 -2.13
C PRO A 342 -18.07 8.38 -2.55
N SER A 343 -17.33 9.24 -3.26
CA SER A 343 -17.83 10.54 -3.77
C SER A 343 -18.84 10.36 -4.91
N PHE A 344 -18.89 9.18 -5.54
CA PHE A 344 -19.79 8.84 -6.64
C PHE A 344 -20.76 7.70 -6.30
N LEU A 345 -20.41 6.82 -5.35
CA LEU A 345 -21.20 5.64 -4.97
C LEU A 345 -22.02 5.85 -3.69
N LYS A 346 -23.35 5.96 -3.86
CA LYS A 346 -24.30 6.10 -2.75
C LYS A 346 -24.31 4.84 -1.88
N GLY A 347 -24.25 5.02 -0.55
CA GLY A 347 -24.31 3.92 0.43
C GLY A 347 -22.97 3.22 0.71
N LEU A 348 -21.90 3.52 -0.03
CA LEU A 348 -20.62 2.82 0.09
C LEU A 348 -19.98 2.90 1.49
N THR A 349 -20.24 3.97 2.25
CA THR A 349 -19.83 4.11 3.65
C THR A 349 -20.49 3.07 4.56
N GLU A 350 -21.75 2.71 4.30
CA GLU A 350 -22.46 1.71 5.11
C GLU A 350 -22.12 0.28 4.65
N TYR A 351 -21.95 0.08 3.33
CA TYR A 351 -21.44 -1.18 2.77
C TYR A 351 -20.09 -1.59 3.40
N GLN A 352 -19.14 -0.66 3.51
CA GLN A 352 -17.84 -0.93 4.17
C GLN A 352 -17.98 -1.28 5.66
N LYS A 353 -18.88 -0.63 6.41
CA LYS A 353 -19.16 -1.00 7.81
C LYS A 353 -19.77 -2.40 7.90
N GLN A 354 -20.71 -2.72 7.01
CA GLN A 354 -21.33 -4.05 6.95
C GLN A 354 -20.28 -5.11 6.61
N MET A 355 -19.43 -4.88 5.60
CA MET A 355 -18.33 -5.75 5.19
C MET A 355 -17.43 -6.11 6.38
N MET A 356 -16.95 -5.09 7.10
CA MET A 356 -16.07 -5.25 8.28
C MET A 356 -16.79 -5.78 9.54
N SER A 357 -18.11 -5.95 9.53
CA SER A 357 -18.90 -6.21 10.75
C SER A 357 -18.69 -7.62 11.32
N ASN A 358 -18.85 -7.75 12.64
CA ASN A 358 -18.84 -9.06 13.32
C ASN A 358 -19.97 -10.00 12.85
N GLY A 359 -21.04 -9.45 12.25
CA GLY A 359 -22.11 -10.21 11.61
C GLY A 359 -21.61 -10.90 10.34
N THR A 360 -21.10 -10.12 9.39
CA THR A 360 -20.50 -10.61 8.14
C THR A 360 -19.34 -11.56 8.40
N ALA A 361 -18.45 -11.22 9.33
CA ALA A 361 -17.34 -12.11 9.71
C ALA A 361 -17.83 -13.45 10.29
N LYS A 362 -18.94 -13.48 11.05
CA LYS A 362 -19.56 -14.72 11.53
C LYS A 362 -20.24 -15.49 10.39
N GLU A 363 -20.91 -14.81 9.46
CA GLU A 363 -21.55 -15.43 8.31
C GLU A 363 -20.51 -16.10 7.40
N VAL A 364 -19.45 -15.39 7.03
CA VAL A 364 -18.32 -15.93 6.25
C VAL A 364 -17.71 -17.15 6.93
N ARG A 365 -17.39 -17.08 8.24
CA ARG A 365 -16.89 -18.23 9.01
C ARG A 365 -17.85 -19.43 9.03
N SER A 366 -19.14 -19.24 8.78
CA SER A 366 -20.12 -20.35 8.67
C SER A 366 -20.22 -20.97 7.28
N LYS A 367 -19.67 -20.31 6.24
CA LYS A 367 -19.57 -20.82 4.86
C LYS A 367 -18.26 -21.59 4.65
N ILE A 368 -17.17 -21.18 5.29
CA ILE A 368 -15.85 -21.81 5.14
C ILE A 368 -15.89 -23.27 5.62
N THR A 369 -15.43 -24.18 4.76
CA THR A 369 -15.31 -25.62 5.07
C THR A 369 -13.87 -26.08 4.94
N GLY A 370 -13.58 -27.36 5.25
CA GLY A 370 -12.25 -27.97 5.00
C GLY A 370 -11.90 -28.22 3.52
N LYS A 371 -12.60 -27.57 2.59
CA LYS A 371 -12.39 -27.56 1.13
C LYS A 371 -12.79 -26.21 0.54
N PRO A 372 -12.21 -25.79 -0.59
CA PRO A 372 -12.60 -24.54 -1.24
C PRO A 372 -14.00 -24.58 -1.84
N LEU A 373 -14.70 -23.43 -1.74
CA LEU A 373 -16.04 -23.22 -2.32
C LEU A 373 -15.99 -22.96 -3.83
N GLN A 374 -17.14 -22.94 -4.49
CA GLN A 374 -17.23 -22.57 -5.91
C GLN A 374 -17.09 -21.05 -6.08
N LEU A 375 -16.61 -20.62 -7.23
CA LEU A 375 -16.22 -19.22 -7.46
C LEU A 375 -17.37 -18.22 -7.22
N LYS A 376 -18.58 -18.60 -7.65
CA LYS A 376 -19.86 -17.91 -7.41
C LYS A 376 -20.30 -17.77 -5.94
N ASP A 377 -19.67 -18.50 -5.02
CA ASP A 377 -20.06 -18.53 -3.59
C ASP A 377 -19.35 -17.40 -2.79
N TYR A 378 -18.29 -16.80 -3.37
CA TYR A 378 -17.60 -15.62 -2.84
C TYR A 378 -18.06 -14.32 -3.51
N ASP A 379 -18.22 -14.33 -4.85
CA ASP A 379 -18.85 -13.27 -5.63
C ASP A 379 -20.00 -13.84 -6.49
N PRO A 380 -21.28 -13.56 -6.15
CA PRO A 380 -22.42 -14.01 -6.93
C PRO A 380 -22.73 -13.15 -8.17
N ASN A 381 -22.13 -11.96 -8.29
CA ASN A 381 -22.36 -11.00 -9.36
C ASN A 381 -21.39 -11.21 -10.54
N GLY A 382 -20.23 -11.84 -10.31
CA GLY A 382 -19.28 -12.21 -11.38
C GLY A 382 -18.44 -11.03 -11.89
N LEU A 383 -18.14 -10.09 -10.99
CA LEU A 383 -17.43 -8.86 -11.27
C LEU A 383 -15.90 -9.07 -11.23
N GLU A 384 -15.16 -8.36 -12.06
CA GLU A 384 -13.70 -8.45 -12.07
C GLU A 384 -13.04 -7.84 -10.82
N SER A 385 -11.83 -8.35 -10.50
CA SER A 385 -10.87 -7.65 -9.66
C SER A 385 -9.59 -7.40 -10.47
N LEU A 386 -9.32 -6.14 -10.81
CA LEU A 386 -8.14 -5.71 -11.57
C LEU A 386 -6.81 -6.07 -10.88
N ASP A 387 -5.78 -6.39 -11.69
CA ASP A 387 -4.39 -6.58 -11.28
C ASP A 387 -3.49 -5.52 -11.96
N THR A 388 -2.92 -4.62 -11.15
CA THR A 388 -2.35 -3.34 -11.60
C THR A 388 -0.92 -3.15 -11.04
N PRO A 389 0.13 -3.66 -11.74
CA PRO A 389 1.46 -3.81 -11.16
C PRO A 389 2.35 -2.55 -11.23
N GLY A 390 2.35 -1.78 -10.14
CA GLY A 390 3.39 -0.79 -9.84
C GLY A 390 2.97 0.09 -8.65
N THR A 391 3.89 0.32 -7.72
CA THR A 391 3.63 1.00 -6.43
C THR A 391 4.93 1.17 -5.63
N SER A 392 4.95 2.14 -4.71
CA SER A 392 5.92 2.28 -3.60
C SER A 392 5.21 2.30 -2.25
N HIS A 393 5.72 1.59 -1.24
CA HIS A 393 5.23 1.70 0.14
C HIS A 393 6.29 2.26 1.08
N LEU A 394 5.84 3.03 2.08
CA LEU A 394 6.65 3.75 3.04
C LEU A 394 6.01 3.75 4.43
N VAL A 395 6.82 3.57 5.47
CA VAL A 395 6.40 3.69 6.87
C VAL A 395 7.35 4.59 7.65
N ALA A 396 6.79 5.47 8.49
CA ALA A 396 7.54 6.31 9.42
C ALA A 396 6.82 6.42 10.76
N MET A 397 7.57 6.49 11.86
CA MET A 397 7.03 6.71 13.20
C MET A 397 8.05 7.39 14.10
N ASP A 398 7.60 8.28 14.97
CA ASP A 398 8.42 8.92 16.00
C ASP A 398 7.95 8.63 17.43
N ASN A 399 8.75 9.09 18.39
CA ASN A 399 8.55 8.81 19.80
C ASN A 399 7.31 9.49 20.43
N SER A 400 6.75 10.53 19.80
CA SER A 400 5.49 11.16 20.22
C SER A 400 4.26 10.29 19.93
N GLY A 401 4.43 9.25 19.11
CA GLY A 401 3.35 8.40 18.63
C GLY A 401 2.72 8.87 17.31
N LEU A 402 3.24 9.93 16.67
CA LEU A 402 2.92 10.22 15.28
C LEU A 402 3.45 9.06 14.42
N ALA A 403 2.56 8.41 13.67
CA ALA A 403 2.88 7.24 12.86
C ALA A 403 2.15 7.32 11.52
N ILE A 404 2.83 6.97 10.43
CA ILE A 404 2.33 7.15 9.06
C ILE A 404 2.63 5.89 8.25
N SER A 405 1.56 5.32 7.68
CA SER A 405 1.63 4.31 6.62
C SER A 405 1.21 4.99 5.32
N LEU A 406 2.11 5.10 4.35
CA LEU A 406 1.90 5.81 3.08
C LEU A 406 2.20 4.89 1.91
N THR A 407 1.30 4.86 0.93
CA THR A 407 1.54 4.19 -0.35
C THR A 407 1.32 5.19 -1.48
N THR A 408 2.32 5.36 -2.33
CA THR A 408 2.28 6.21 -3.54
C THR A 408 2.50 5.34 -4.78
N THR A 409 2.10 5.82 -5.95
CA THR A 409 2.33 5.16 -7.23
C THR A 409 2.31 6.15 -8.41
N VAL A 410 2.76 5.70 -9.58
CA VAL A 410 2.42 6.27 -10.90
C VAL A 410 1.59 5.26 -11.74
N ASN A 411 0.89 4.37 -11.05
CA ASN A 411 0.42 3.07 -11.53
C ASN A 411 1.54 2.18 -12.07
N LEU A 412 1.61 1.90 -13.38
CA LEU A 412 2.49 0.87 -13.93
C LEU A 412 3.96 1.30 -14.00
N ILE A 413 4.82 0.37 -14.41
CA ILE A 413 6.26 0.61 -14.47
C ILE A 413 6.60 1.66 -15.56
N PHE A 414 7.05 2.83 -15.11
CA PHE A 414 7.21 4.11 -15.84
C PHE A 414 5.89 4.82 -16.24
N GLY A 415 4.78 4.47 -15.58
CA GLY A 415 3.46 5.08 -15.80
C GLY A 415 3.02 5.05 -17.26
N SER A 416 2.41 6.15 -17.72
CA SER A 416 1.96 6.31 -19.11
C SER A 416 3.08 6.42 -20.15
N ARG A 417 4.34 6.30 -19.72
CA ARG A 417 5.58 6.54 -20.47
C ARG A 417 5.73 7.97 -21.00
N VAL A 418 4.87 8.89 -20.55
CA VAL A 418 5.03 10.32 -20.78
C VAL A 418 5.93 10.89 -19.68
N MET A 419 7.06 11.48 -20.08
CA MET A 419 7.85 12.35 -19.21
C MET A 419 7.74 13.79 -19.72
N VAL A 420 7.46 14.73 -18.82
CA VAL A 420 7.40 16.16 -19.14
C VAL A 420 8.82 16.65 -19.50
N PRO A 421 9.09 17.09 -20.75
CA PRO A 421 10.46 17.39 -21.19
C PRO A 421 11.15 18.51 -20.40
N GLU A 422 10.37 19.50 -19.94
CA GLU A 422 10.87 20.68 -19.23
C GLU A 422 11.23 20.39 -17.75
N THR A 423 10.55 19.45 -17.09
CA THR A 423 10.72 19.16 -15.64
C THR A 423 11.27 17.77 -15.33
N GLY A 424 11.21 16.83 -16.27
CA GLY A 424 11.60 15.43 -16.02
C GLY A 424 10.64 14.66 -15.11
N VAL A 425 9.42 15.16 -14.87
CA VAL A 425 8.34 14.46 -14.15
C VAL A 425 7.82 13.31 -15.01
N VAL A 426 7.74 12.11 -14.44
CA VAL A 426 7.07 10.94 -15.04
C VAL A 426 5.58 11.01 -14.70
N MET A 427 4.71 10.87 -15.70
CA MET A 427 3.26 10.90 -15.53
C MET A 427 2.69 9.49 -15.31
N ASN A 428 1.68 9.38 -14.45
CA ASN A 428 0.97 8.14 -14.16
C ASN A 428 0.17 7.58 -15.36
N ASP A 429 -0.16 6.29 -15.32
CA ASP A 429 -1.26 5.66 -16.07
C ASP A 429 -2.42 5.22 -15.16
N GLU A 430 -2.80 6.06 -14.20
CA GLU A 430 -3.80 5.73 -13.18
C GLU A 430 -5.23 5.61 -13.75
N MET A 431 -5.49 6.10 -14.97
CA MET A 431 -6.78 5.84 -15.65
C MET A 431 -6.99 4.36 -15.99
N ASN A 432 -5.94 3.54 -15.99
CA ASN A 432 -6.01 2.07 -16.14
C ASN A 432 -6.66 1.36 -14.94
N ASP A 433 -6.70 1.99 -13.75
CA ASP A 433 -7.33 1.40 -12.56
C ASP A 433 -8.87 1.57 -12.55
N PHE A 434 -9.48 2.10 -13.63
CA PHE A 434 -10.92 2.06 -13.87
C PHE A 434 -11.33 0.85 -14.72
N SER A 435 -12.48 0.25 -14.41
CA SER A 435 -13.10 -0.78 -15.24
C SER A 435 -13.69 -0.20 -16.52
N ILE A 436 -13.45 -0.85 -17.67
CA ILE A 436 -13.88 -0.40 -19.01
C ILE A 436 -15.19 -1.13 -19.38
N PRO A 437 -16.33 -0.43 -19.60
CA PRO A 437 -17.61 -1.11 -19.79
C PRO A 437 -17.66 -1.98 -21.05
N GLY A 438 -18.14 -3.20 -20.93
CA GLY A 438 -18.26 -4.17 -22.03
C GLY A 438 -17.01 -5.02 -22.26
N GLU A 439 -15.83 -4.55 -21.84
CA GLU A 439 -14.59 -5.33 -21.89
C GLU A 439 -14.54 -6.30 -20.69
N SER A 440 -14.75 -7.58 -20.94
CA SER A 440 -14.54 -8.63 -19.94
C SER A 440 -13.05 -8.97 -19.82
N ASN A 441 -12.59 -9.30 -18.60
CA ASN A 441 -11.22 -9.77 -18.43
C ASN A 441 -10.98 -11.14 -19.08
N ALA A 442 -9.71 -11.59 -19.11
CA ALA A 442 -9.29 -12.84 -19.77
C ALA A 442 -9.97 -14.14 -19.27
N PHE A 443 -10.77 -14.07 -18.19
CA PHE A 443 -11.53 -15.19 -17.63
C PHE A 443 -13.05 -15.03 -17.80
N GLY A 444 -13.50 -14.01 -18.53
CA GLY A 444 -14.92 -13.75 -18.82
C GLY A 444 -15.68 -13.03 -17.70
N TYR A 445 -14.99 -12.47 -16.71
CA TYR A 445 -15.61 -11.67 -15.65
C TYR A 445 -15.97 -10.29 -16.16
N ILE A 446 -17.11 -9.75 -15.72
CA ILE A 446 -17.63 -8.48 -16.24
C ILE A 446 -17.02 -7.27 -15.50
N PRO A 447 -16.84 -6.13 -16.19
CA PRO A 447 -16.23 -4.94 -15.62
C PRO A 447 -17.15 -4.29 -14.58
N SER A 448 -16.61 -3.87 -13.43
CA SER A 448 -17.43 -3.37 -12.31
C SER A 448 -17.97 -1.96 -12.55
N GLU A 449 -19.30 -1.80 -12.57
CA GLU A 449 -19.96 -0.49 -12.71
C GLU A 449 -19.56 0.50 -11.60
N ALA A 450 -19.33 -0.04 -10.38
CA ALA A 450 -18.81 0.73 -9.24
C ALA A 450 -17.49 1.44 -9.57
N ASN A 451 -16.69 0.87 -10.49
CA ASN A 451 -15.40 1.35 -10.91
C ASN A 451 -15.34 1.88 -12.36
N PHE A 452 -16.47 2.23 -13.00
CA PHE A 452 -16.45 2.89 -14.33
C PHE A 452 -15.94 4.34 -14.27
N ILE A 453 -15.32 4.82 -15.36
CA ILE A 453 -14.77 6.19 -15.49
C ILE A 453 -15.87 7.26 -15.38
N ARG A 454 -15.60 8.33 -14.63
CA ARG A 454 -16.41 9.57 -14.57
C ARG A 454 -15.48 10.78 -14.37
N PRO A 455 -15.73 11.96 -14.99
CA PRO A 455 -15.02 13.19 -14.68
C PRO A 455 -14.89 13.46 -13.17
N GLY A 456 -13.67 13.74 -12.70
CA GLY A 456 -13.38 14.03 -11.29
C GLY A 456 -13.43 12.85 -10.31
N LYS A 457 -13.77 11.64 -10.78
CA LYS A 457 -13.77 10.41 -9.96
C LYS A 457 -12.35 9.88 -9.76
N ARG A 458 -12.11 9.22 -8.63
CA ARG A 458 -10.89 8.44 -8.36
C ARG A 458 -11.08 6.95 -8.70
N PRO A 459 -10.09 6.28 -9.32
CA PRO A 459 -10.17 4.85 -9.57
C PRO A 459 -9.98 4.05 -8.27
N LEU A 460 -10.62 2.87 -8.21
CA LEU A 460 -10.40 1.89 -7.14
C LEU A 460 -8.91 1.54 -7.03
N SER A 461 -8.45 1.23 -5.82
CA SER A 461 -7.05 0.89 -5.57
C SER A 461 -6.90 -0.27 -4.61
N SER A 462 -5.93 -1.13 -4.88
CA SER A 462 -5.55 -2.25 -4.01
C SER A 462 -4.74 -1.83 -2.77
N ILE A 463 -4.37 -0.56 -2.67
CA ILE A 463 -3.63 0.04 -1.56
C ILE A 463 -4.34 -0.21 -0.22
N SER A 464 -3.60 -0.70 0.78
CA SER A 464 -4.13 -1.07 2.12
C SER A 464 -3.21 -0.60 3.27
N THR A 465 -2.85 0.69 3.29
CA THR A 465 -2.06 1.34 4.37
C THR A 465 -2.63 1.01 5.74
N SER A 466 -1.86 0.42 6.66
CA SER A 466 -2.37 -0.15 7.91
C SER A 466 -1.53 0.19 9.14
N ILE A 467 -2.21 0.46 10.26
CA ILE A 467 -1.62 0.75 11.57
C ILE A 467 -2.35 -0.08 12.63
N VAL A 468 -1.60 -0.66 13.57
CA VAL A 468 -2.12 -1.51 14.65
C VAL A 468 -1.84 -0.86 16.02
N GLU A 469 -2.87 -0.76 16.86
CA GLU A 469 -2.81 -0.36 18.27
C GLU A 469 -2.87 -1.59 19.19
N ARG A 470 -2.14 -1.55 20.31
CA ARG A 470 -2.31 -2.45 21.45
C ARG A 470 -3.62 -2.16 22.22
N PRO A 471 -4.02 -3.05 23.16
CA PRO A 471 -5.10 -2.76 24.11
C PRO A 471 -4.91 -1.49 24.96
N ASP A 472 -3.68 -0.99 25.10
CA ASP A 472 -3.36 0.27 25.80
C ASP A 472 -3.41 1.52 24.89
N GLY A 473 -3.78 1.38 23.61
CA GLY A 473 -3.82 2.45 22.63
C GLY A 473 -2.45 2.85 22.06
N THR A 474 -1.35 2.17 22.43
CA THR A 474 -0.05 2.42 21.81
C THR A 474 0.06 1.72 20.45
N VAL A 475 0.49 2.45 19.43
CA VAL A 475 0.85 1.85 18.13
C VAL A 475 1.94 0.80 18.33
N SER A 476 1.73 -0.39 17.75
CA SER A 476 2.62 -1.54 17.81
C SER A 476 3.28 -1.85 16.47
N LEU A 477 2.56 -1.65 15.37
CA LEU A 477 2.97 -1.93 14.00
C LEU A 477 2.40 -0.86 13.05
N VAL A 478 3.25 -0.40 12.13
CA VAL A 478 2.92 0.40 10.95
C VAL A 478 3.37 -0.43 9.76
N THR A 479 2.47 -0.70 8.80
CA THR A 479 2.76 -1.64 7.70
C THR A 479 1.90 -1.36 6.47
N GLY A 480 2.34 -1.92 5.35
CA GLY A 480 1.64 -1.92 4.08
C GLY A 480 2.52 -2.56 3.02
N SER A 481 2.07 -2.51 1.76
CA SER A 481 2.82 -3.10 0.65
C SER A 481 2.61 -2.31 -0.63
N ALA A 482 3.57 -2.48 -1.52
CA ALA A 482 3.52 -2.25 -2.95
C ALA A 482 3.29 -3.58 -3.70
N GLY A 483 2.88 -3.51 -4.98
CA GLY A 483 2.66 -4.69 -5.84
C GLY A 483 1.21 -4.93 -6.27
N GLY A 484 0.47 -3.89 -6.63
CA GLY A 484 -0.84 -4.01 -7.28
C GLY A 484 -1.89 -4.75 -6.45
N SER A 485 -2.62 -5.70 -7.06
CA SER A 485 -3.62 -6.51 -6.35
C SER A 485 -3.06 -7.20 -5.10
N ARG A 486 -1.78 -7.58 -5.12
CA ARG A 486 -1.07 -8.33 -4.07
C ARG A 486 -0.81 -7.51 -2.82
N ILE A 487 -1.04 -6.20 -2.85
CA ILE A 487 -0.87 -5.31 -1.69
C ILE A 487 -1.72 -5.78 -0.50
N ILE A 488 -2.97 -6.19 -0.76
CA ILE A 488 -3.91 -6.62 0.28
C ILE A 488 -3.38 -7.90 0.95
N THR A 489 -3.07 -8.95 0.17
CA THR A 489 -2.59 -10.23 0.72
C THR A 489 -1.21 -10.12 1.37
N ALA A 490 -0.31 -9.30 0.85
CA ALA A 490 1.00 -9.06 1.45
C ALA A 490 0.88 -8.33 2.79
N THR A 491 0.10 -7.25 2.86
CA THR A 491 -0.13 -6.49 4.10
C THR A 491 -0.79 -7.35 5.17
N LEU A 492 -1.78 -8.17 4.79
CA LEU A 492 -2.41 -9.15 5.67
C LEU A 492 -1.39 -10.14 6.26
N GLN A 493 -0.52 -10.73 5.44
CA GLN A 493 0.47 -11.70 5.92
C GLN A 493 1.50 -11.06 6.85
N VAL A 494 1.94 -9.82 6.60
CA VAL A 494 2.84 -9.11 7.52
C VAL A 494 2.15 -8.85 8.87
N MET A 495 0.89 -8.42 8.87
CA MET A 495 0.12 -8.27 10.11
C MET A 495 -0.02 -9.60 10.86
N LEU A 496 -0.41 -10.70 10.19
CA LEU A 496 -0.55 -12.02 10.81
C LEU A 496 0.79 -12.55 11.35
N ASN A 497 1.89 -12.37 10.62
CA ASN A 497 3.23 -12.78 11.05
C ASN A 497 3.69 -12.02 12.31
N VAL A 498 3.42 -10.71 12.40
CA VAL A 498 3.78 -9.92 13.59
C VAL A 498 2.83 -10.20 14.77
N LEU A 499 1.52 -10.28 14.54
CA LEU A 499 0.51 -10.33 15.61
C LEU A 499 0.26 -11.75 16.14
N GLU A 500 0.15 -12.74 15.25
CA GLU A 500 -0.19 -14.12 15.63
C GLU A 500 1.06 -14.99 15.79
N LYS A 501 2.16 -14.69 15.09
CA LYS A 501 3.44 -15.44 15.16
C LYS A 501 4.58 -14.70 15.88
N ASN A 502 4.34 -13.49 16.39
CA ASN A 502 5.31 -12.66 17.14
C ASN A 502 6.65 -12.41 16.41
N MET A 503 6.66 -12.39 15.08
CA MET A 503 7.87 -12.19 14.27
C MET A 503 8.44 -10.76 14.40
N THR A 504 9.74 -10.59 14.11
CA THR A 504 10.36 -9.26 13.95
C THR A 504 9.84 -8.56 12.69
N ALA A 505 10.11 -7.27 12.53
CA ALA A 505 9.78 -6.58 11.28
C ALA A 505 10.45 -7.26 10.07
N HIS A 506 11.73 -7.63 10.20
CA HIS A 506 12.46 -8.35 9.16
C HIS A 506 11.83 -9.72 8.84
N ASP A 507 11.59 -10.55 9.85
CA ASP A 507 11.15 -11.94 9.62
C ASP A 507 9.71 -12.01 9.10
N ALA A 508 8.85 -11.08 9.54
CA ALA A 508 7.48 -10.96 9.03
C ALA A 508 7.44 -10.56 7.55
N LEU A 509 8.41 -9.76 7.09
CA LEU A 509 8.61 -9.45 5.67
C LEU A 509 9.25 -10.63 4.93
N ALA A 510 10.30 -11.24 5.48
CA ALA A 510 11.07 -12.32 4.86
C ALA A 510 10.25 -13.60 4.63
N ALA A 511 9.27 -13.88 5.50
CA ALA A 511 8.39 -15.04 5.39
C ALA A 511 7.82 -15.23 3.96
N PRO A 512 7.84 -16.46 3.40
CA PRO A 512 7.25 -16.75 2.09
C PRO A 512 5.76 -16.40 2.03
N ARG A 513 5.30 -15.90 0.89
CA ARG A 513 3.92 -15.42 0.72
C ARG A 513 3.05 -16.33 -0.14
N LEU A 514 1.78 -16.39 0.22
CA LEU A 514 0.69 -16.82 -0.65
C LEU A 514 -0.09 -15.62 -1.19
N HIS A 515 -0.86 -15.83 -2.25
CA HIS A 515 -1.82 -14.86 -2.77
C HIS A 515 -2.87 -15.54 -3.65
N ASP A 516 -4.14 -15.37 -3.29
CA ASP A 516 -5.31 -15.54 -4.14
C ASP A 516 -6.06 -14.19 -4.15
N GLN A 517 -6.67 -13.83 -5.29
CA GLN A 517 -7.40 -12.58 -5.53
C GLN A 517 -8.81 -12.82 -6.08
N LEU A 518 -9.37 -14.00 -5.82
CA LEU A 518 -10.59 -14.58 -6.37
C LEU A 518 -10.54 -14.91 -7.87
N VAL A 519 -10.09 -13.98 -8.71
CA VAL A 519 -10.06 -14.12 -10.19
C VAL A 519 -8.66 -13.79 -10.73
N PRO A 520 -7.95 -14.72 -11.41
CA PRO A 520 -8.32 -16.12 -11.64
C PRO A 520 -8.39 -16.94 -10.34
N GLN A 521 -9.19 -18.00 -10.35
CA GLN A 521 -9.34 -18.93 -9.22
C GLN A 521 -8.09 -19.81 -9.08
N GLN A 522 -7.03 -19.25 -8.51
CA GLN A 522 -5.78 -19.93 -8.21
C GLN A 522 -5.09 -19.27 -7.01
N ILE A 523 -4.60 -20.11 -6.09
CA ILE A 523 -3.71 -19.66 -5.03
C ILE A 523 -2.26 -19.77 -5.50
N THR A 524 -1.56 -18.64 -5.52
CA THR A 524 -0.15 -18.54 -5.88
C THR A 524 0.74 -18.58 -4.64
N PHE A 525 1.84 -19.34 -4.68
CA PHE A 525 2.84 -19.45 -3.61
C PHE A 525 4.23 -19.09 -4.12
N GLU A 526 4.98 -18.27 -3.37
CA GLU A 526 6.40 -18.06 -3.65
C GLU A 526 7.20 -19.38 -3.53
N TYR A 527 8.21 -19.63 -4.37
CA TYR A 527 9.00 -20.89 -4.38
C TYR A 527 9.64 -21.32 -3.04
N ALA A 528 9.69 -20.45 -2.04
CA ALA A 528 10.19 -20.76 -0.70
C ALA A 528 9.10 -21.21 0.31
N PHE A 529 7.82 -21.24 -0.10
CA PHE A 529 6.72 -21.70 0.76
C PHE A 529 6.83 -23.19 1.08
N ASP A 530 6.30 -23.63 2.22
CA ASP A 530 6.42 -25.03 2.63
C ASP A 530 5.68 -25.99 1.68
N ASN A 531 6.43 -26.95 1.14
CA ASN A 531 5.92 -27.96 0.22
C ASN A 531 4.84 -28.86 0.85
N SER A 532 4.88 -29.14 2.16
CA SER A 532 3.89 -30.00 2.80
C SER A 532 2.53 -29.29 2.94
N THR A 533 2.55 -27.99 3.22
CA THR A 533 1.40 -27.10 3.28
C THR A 533 0.76 -26.94 1.90
N VAL A 534 1.55 -26.69 0.86
CA VAL A 534 1.04 -26.57 -0.52
C VAL A 534 0.51 -27.91 -1.05
N ALA A 535 1.13 -29.04 -0.67
CA ALA A 535 0.61 -30.37 -1.01
C ALA A 535 -0.75 -30.65 -0.35
N TYR A 536 -0.92 -30.30 0.93
CA TYR A 536 -2.21 -30.40 1.63
C TYR A 536 -3.30 -29.56 0.97
N LEU A 537 -3.00 -28.30 0.61
CA LEU A 537 -3.98 -27.42 -0.05
C LEU A 537 -4.41 -27.97 -1.41
N LYS A 538 -3.49 -28.60 -2.15
CA LYS A 538 -3.81 -29.34 -3.38
C LYS A 538 -4.65 -30.60 -3.12
N GLU A 539 -4.43 -31.32 -2.01
CA GLU A 539 -5.20 -32.51 -1.63
C GLU A 539 -6.66 -32.19 -1.29
N ILE A 540 -6.93 -31.09 -0.56
CA ILE A 540 -8.30 -30.67 -0.25
C ILE A 540 -9.05 -30.10 -1.47
N GLY A 541 -8.32 -29.67 -2.51
CA GLY A 541 -8.85 -29.30 -3.82
C GLY A 541 -8.49 -27.91 -4.35
N CYS A 542 -7.56 -27.19 -3.72
CA CYS A 542 -7.18 -25.84 -4.15
C CYS A 542 -6.32 -25.88 -5.44
N ASN A 543 -6.55 -24.93 -6.34
CA ASN A 543 -5.79 -24.77 -7.58
C ASN A 543 -4.45 -24.06 -7.29
N VAL A 544 -3.43 -24.82 -6.88
CA VAL A 544 -2.13 -24.29 -6.45
C VAL A 544 -1.19 -23.99 -7.62
N THR A 545 -0.57 -22.80 -7.62
CA THR A 545 0.44 -22.37 -8.60
C THR A 545 1.68 -21.84 -7.90
N TRP A 546 2.87 -22.14 -8.42
CA TRP A 546 4.15 -21.67 -7.88
C TRP A 546 4.68 -20.46 -8.64
N VAL A 547 5.10 -19.41 -7.94
CA VAL A 547 5.62 -18.14 -8.50
C VAL A 547 6.98 -17.75 -7.93
N ALA A 548 7.73 -16.96 -8.70
CA ALA A 548 8.98 -16.37 -8.23
C ALA A 548 8.71 -15.33 -7.13
N PRO A 549 9.59 -15.22 -6.11
CA PRO A 549 9.42 -14.22 -5.06
C PRO A 549 9.58 -12.79 -5.58
N GLY A 550 8.98 -11.83 -4.87
CA GLY A 550 9.15 -10.39 -5.15
C GLY A 550 8.10 -9.80 -6.10
N GLN A 551 6.93 -10.43 -6.18
CA GLN A 551 5.72 -9.88 -6.83
C GLN A 551 4.94 -8.90 -5.93
N SER A 552 5.28 -8.82 -4.65
CA SER A 552 4.82 -7.83 -3.69
C SER A 552 6.00 -7.35 -2.86
N THR A 553 5.96 -6.10 -2.40
CA THR A 553 7.10 -5.47 -1.72
C THR A 553 6.61 -4.66 -0.52
N ALA A 554 6.81 -5.20 0.68
CA ALA A 554 6.23 -4.69 1.92
C ALA A 554 7.26 -3.98 2.82
N GLN A 555 6.80 -3.03 3.62
CA GLN A 555 7.63 -2.32 4.60
C GLN A 555 6.97 -2.43 5.97
N ALA A 556 7.77 -2.62 7.02
CA ALA A 556 7.26 -2.85 8.37
C ALA A 556 8.08 -2.07 9.42
N LEU A 557 7.36 -1.40 10.32
CA LEU A 557 7.93 -0.67 11.45
C LEU A 557 7.13 -1.03 12.71
N ARG A 558 7.81 -1.63 13.68
CA ARG A 558 7.28 -1.99 15.00
C ARG A 558 7.82 -1.03 16.06
N ARG A 559 6.97 -0.64 17.02
CA ARG A 559 7.39 0.01 18.27
C ARG A 559 7.31 -1.01 19.38
N LEU A 560 8.44 -1.31 20.02
CA LEU A 560 8.57 -2.31 21.08
C LEU A 560 8.15 -1.74 22.44
N VAL A 561 7.85 -2.63 23.41
CA VAL A 561 7.30 -2.27 24.73
C VAL A 561 8.28 -1.44 25.58
N ASN A 562 9.58 -1.59 25.36
CA ASN A 562 10.63 -0.76 25.95
C ASN A 562 10.72 0.66 25.35
N GLY A 563 9.88 0.98 24.36
CA GLY A 563 9.84 2.24 23.63
C GLY A 563 10.84 2.38 22.47
N SER A 564 11.62 1.34 22.14
CA SER A 564 12.50 1.35 20.95
C SER A 564 11.79 0.87 19.68
N PHE A 565 12.40 1.11 18.52
CA PHE A 565 11.85 0.74 17.22
C PHE A 565 12.56 -0.49 16.62
N ASP A 566 11.82 -1.25 15.81
CA ASP A 566 12.26 -2.39 15.00
C ASP A 566 11.68 -2.19 13.60
N ALA A 567 12.51 -1.80 12.63
CA ALA A 567 12.07 -1.42 11.30
C ALA A 567 12.89 -2.15 10.23
N ALA A 568 12.21 -2.65 9.21
CA ALA A 568 12.82 -3.41 8.12
C ALA A 568 12.17 -3.06 6.79
N GLY A 569 12.98 -3.11 5.73
CA GLY A 569 12.51 -3.05 4.36
C GLY A 569 12.42 -4.44 3.73
N GLU A 570 11.63 -4.55 2.66
CA GLU A 570 11.44 -5.79 1.88
C GLU A 570 12.77 -6.47 1.49
N PRO A 571 13.11 -7.66 2.03
CA PRO A 571 14.35 -8.36 1.67
C PRO A 571 14.39 -8.88 0.22
N ARG A 572 13.26 -8.87 -0.50
CA ARG A 572 13.16 -9.18 -1.94
C ARG A 572 13.52 -8.00 -2.86
N GLN A 573 13.68 -6.80 -2.33
CA GLN A 573 14.17 -5.61 -3.03
C GLN A 573 15.61 -5.34 -2.56
N PRO A 574 16.66 -5.63 -3.38
CA PRO A 574 18.06 -5.54 -2.94
C PRO A 574 18.54 -4.18 -2.44
N ASN A 575 17.79 -3.10 -2.68
CA ASN A 575 18.14 -1.74 -2.28
C ASN A 575 17.23 -1.20 -1.14
N SER A 576 16.33 -2.04 -0.61
CA SER A 576 15.35 -1.71 0.42
C SER A 576 15.98 -1.62 1.81
N GLY A 577 15.49 -0.69 2.65
CA GLY A 577 16.10 -0.42 3.94
C GLY A 577 15.11 0.09 4.98
N GLY A 578 15.14 -0.51 6.16
CA GLY A 578 14.48 -0.02 7.37
C GLY A 578 15.50 0.30 8.45
N PHE A 579 15.32 1.44 9.12
CA PHE A 579 16.29 2.00 10.05
C PHE A 579 15.59 2.65 11.25
N ALA A 580 16.33 2.82 12.35
CA ALA A 580 15.90 3.52 13.56
C ALA A 580 16.97 4.51 14.05
N THR A 581 16.60 5.38 14.99
CA THR A 581 17.49 6.35 15.65
C THR A 581 16.92 6.90 16.95
#